data_AF-A0A3M9ZEM8-F1
#
_entry.id   AF-A0A3M9ZEM8-F1
#
_cell.length_a   1.000
_cell.length_b   1.000
_cell.length_c   1.000
_cell.angle_alpha   90.00
_cell.angle_beta   90.00
_cell.angle_gamma   90.00
#
_symmetry.space_group_name_H-M   'P 1'
#
loop_
_entity.id
_entity.type
_entity.pdbx_description
1 polymer ?
#
loop_
_entity_poly.entity_id
_entity_poly.type
_entity_poly.pdbx_seq_one_letter_code
_entity_poly.pdbx_strand_id
1 'polypeptide(L)'
;MTLTLPWQDEPFDAPNSLINLETWRIAQQQGVRVLLDGLMGDNVISHGYAYLNELARTGQWLTLATEIRALAKQRNRSPWAPIRRFIWNDGVKSNIPPALRQRWRQLRGYQEPVWKPDPLLNPEFTRQVGLKERVQEFAAGEWRTERENHHQELNSGFVPLSMEMFNKGVSAYAIEARLPFTDRRLVEFCLAVPANQKLHRGWSRVIARRAMENCLPKAIQWRHDKGDLGVNLIRRILTEQSKFEEFMQNYPAELEAYIDISTLRKISQQFLAQGEHYQPGKIHQLLLVITLAHWLRYVKSSAGLVHEAVFLS
;
A
#
# COMPACT_ATOMS: atom_id res chain seq x y z
N MET A 1 17.20 -7.55 -16.78
CA MET A 1 15.79 -7.13 -16.63
C MET A 1 15.82 -5.62 -16.48
N THR A 2 15.41 -4.88 -17.51
CA THR A 2 15.41 -3.42 -17.45
C THR A 2 14.29 -3.02 -16.49
N LEU A 3 14.64 -2.53 -15.29
CA LEU A 3 13.68 -2.10 -14.26
C LEU A 3 13.04 -0.73 -14.58
N THR A 4 13.17 -0.29 -15.82
CA THR A 4 12.55 0.94 -16.32
C THR A 4 11.38 0.51 -17.18
N LEU A 5 10.18 0.95 -16.82
CA LEU A 5 8.95 0.72 -17.58
C LEU A 5 8.66 2.00 -18.37
N PRO A 6 9.08 2.11 -19.64
CA PRO A 6 9.05 3.39 -20.36
C PRO A 6 7.66 4.01 -20.42
N TRP A 7 6.61 3.18 -20.47
CA TRP A 7 5.21 3.63 -20.52
C TRP A 7 4.66 4.16 -19.20
N GLN A 8 5.37 4.02 -18.07
CA GLN A 8 4.91 4.59 -16.80
C GLN A 8 5.24 6.07 -16.68
N ASP A 9 6.25 6.57 -17.41
CA ASP A 9 6.82 7.93 -17.33
C ASP A 9 7.40 8.31 -15.95
N GLU A 10 7.11 7.55 -14.89
CA GLU A 10 7.51 7.75 -13.50
C GLU A 10 7.99 6.43 -12.86
N PRO A 11 8.71 6.47 -11.71
CA PRO A 11 9.09 5.24 -11.01
C PRO A 11 7.85 4.56 -10.42
N PHE A 12 7.77 3.23 -10.51
CA PHE A 12 6.67 2.46 -9.94
C PHE A 12 7.00 1.94 -8.55
N ASP A 13 5.96 1.72 -7.74
CA ASP A 13 6.08 1.28 -6.35
C ASP A 13 5.72 -0.21 -6.15
N ALA A 14 4.93 -0.80 -7.04
CA ALA A 14 4.33 -2.10 -6.78
C ALA A 14 5.25 -3.29 -7.20
N PRO A 15 5.68 -4.17 -6.28
CA PRO A 15 6.43 -5.39 -6.63
C PRO A 15 5.64 -6.34 -7.55
N ASN A 16 4.31 -6.33 -7.42
CA ASN A 16 3.39 -7.06 -8.28
C ASN A 16 3.45 -6.58 -9.74
N SER A 17 3.91 -5.35 -10.00
CA SER A 17 4.08 -4.86 -11.36
C SER A 17 4.95 -5.82 -12.16
N LEU A 18 6.06 -6.32 -11.60
CA LEU A 18 6.95 -7.25 -12.31
C LEU A 18 6.26 -8.58 -12.68
N ILE A 19 5.38 -9.08 -11.81
CA ILE A 19 4.59 -10.30 -12.08
C ILE A 19 3.55 -10.02 -13.17
N ASN A 20 2.90 -8.86 -13.11
CA ASN A 20 1.91 -8.44 -14.10
C ASN A 20 2.55 -8.29 -15.49
N LEU A 21 3.78 -7.77 -15.59
CA LEU A 21 4.48 -7.63 -16.87
C LEU A 21 4.68 -8.96 -17.59
N GLU A 22 5.19 -9.98 -16.88
CA GLU A 22 5.36 -11.30 -17.47
C GLU A 22 4.01 -11.93 -17.83
N THR A 23 2.99 -11.70 -17.00
CA THR A 23 1.62 -12.16 -17.28
C THR A 23 1.08 -11.54 -18.58
N TRP A 24 1.21 -10.23 -18.74
CA TRP A 24 0.76 -9.51 -19.93
C TRP A 24 1.56 -9.89 -21.17
N ARG A 25 2.89 -10.05 -21.04
CA ARG A 25 3.75 -10.52 -22.13
C ARG A 25 3.33 -11.91 -22.62
N ILE A 26 3.09 -12.84 -21.71
CA ILE A 26 2.63 -14.20 -22.06
C ILE A 26 1.23 -14.15 -22.68
N ALA A 27 0.32 -13.36 -22.12
CA ALA A 27 -1.04 -13.20 -22.65
C ALA A 27 -1.02 -12.64 -24.08
N GLN A 28 -0.19 -11.63 -24.35
CA GLN A 28 -0.01 -11.08 -25.70
C GLN A 28 0.53 -12.13 -26.66
N GLN A 29 1.56 -12.91 -26.25
CA GLN A 29 2.12 -13.98 -27.06
C GLN A 29 1.10 -15.09 -27.39
N GLN A 30 0.10 -15.27 -26.54
CA GLN A 30 -1.01 -16.20 -26.76
C GLN A 30 -2.19 -15.57 -27.53
N GLY A 31 -2.07 -14.33 -28.00
CA GLY A 31 -3.12 -13.63 -28.74
C GLY A 31 -4.30 -13.17 -27.89
N VAL A 32 -4.16 -13.13 -26.55
CA VAL A 32 -5.19 -12.60 -25.66
C VAL A 32 -5.34 -11.10 -25.90
N ARG A 33 -6.57 -10.64 -26.14
CA ARG A 33 -6.89 -9.21 -26.33
C ARG A 33 -7.60 -8.58 -25.15
N VAL A 34 -8.31 -9.39 -24.34
CA VAL A 34 -9.05 -8.93 -23.17
C VAL A 34 -8.64 -9.77 -21.97
N LEU A 35 -8.25 -9.13 -20.87
CA LEU A 35 -7.87 -9.77 -19.62
C LEU A 35 -8.77 -9.31 -18.48
N LEU A 36 -9.34 -10.25 -17.72
CA LEU A 36 -10.07 -9.94 -16.49
C LEU A 36 -9.06 -9.89 -15.33
N ASP A 37 -9.08 -8.80 -14.56
CA ASP A 37 -8.21 -8.63 -13.39
C ASP A 37 -9.00 -8.27 -12.13
N GLY A 38 -8.49 -8.69 -10.97
CA GLY A 38 -9.08 -8.47 -9.66
C GLY A 38 -8.74 -7.13 -9.01
N LEU A 39 -8.06 -6.21 -9.71
CA LEU A 39 -7.74 -4.87 -9.24
C LEU A 39 -8.98 -4.18 -8.66
N MET A 40 -8.77 -3.35 -7.63
CA MET A 40 -9.80 -2.66 -6.84
C MET A 40 -10.67 -3.56 -5.95
N GLY A 41 -10.55 -4.90 -6.01
CA GLY A 41 -11.37 -5.79 -5.17
C GLY A 41 -11.27 -5.52 -3.66
N ASP A 42 -10.06 -5.25 -3.16
CA ASP A 42 -9.85 -4.91 -1.74
C ASP A 42 -10.51 -3.56 -1.37
N ASN A 43 -10.37 -2.55 -2.24
CA ASN A 43 -10.94 -1.23 -2.03
C ASN A 43 -12.47 -1.24 -2.12
N VAL A 44 -13.04 -1.96 -3.10
CA VAL A 44 -14.50 -1.98 -3.36
C VAL A 44 -15.25 -2.83 -2.35
N ILE A 45 -14.72 -3.99 -1.93
CA ILE A 45 -15.38 -4.81 -0.92
C ILE A 45 -15.24 -4.15 0.47
N SER A 46 -14.12 -3.46 0.71
CA SER A 46 -13.62 -3.03 2.00
C SER A 46 -13.34 -4.18 2.98
N HIS A 47 -12.29 -4.00 3.78
CA HIS A 47 -11.99 -4.90 4.89
C HIS A 47 -12.96 -4.75 6.07
N GLY A 48 -13.64 -3.61 6.20
CA GLY A 48 -14.57 -3.32 7.30
C GLY A 48 -13.90 -2.89 8.60
N TYR A 49 -12.61 -2.52 8.61
CA TYR A 49 -11.90 -2.25 9.87
C TYR A 49 -12.36 -0.95 10.57
N ALA A 50 -12.87 0.04 9.83
CA ALA A 50 -13.41 1.26 10.42
C ALA A 50 -14.75 0.99 11.17
N TYR A 51 -15.37 -0.19 10.98
CA TYR A 51 -16.47 -0.66 11.84
C TYR A 51 -16.09 -0.69 13.32
N LEU A 52 -14.83 -1.00 13.66
CA LEU A 52 -14.36 -0.96 15.05
C LEU A 52 -14.41 0.47 15.61
N ASN A 53 -14.02 1.46 14.80
CA ASN A 53 -14.13 2.88 15.17
C ASN A 53 -15.60 3.29 15.35
N GLU A 54 -16.47 2.87 14.43
CA GLU A 54 -17.92 3.13 14.51
C GLU A 54 -18.54 2.56 15.79
N LEU A 55 -18.20 1.33 16.17
CA LEU A 55 -18.65 0.71 17.42
C LEU A 55 -18.16 1.48 18.66
N ALA A 56 -16.90 1.92 18.66
CA ALA A 56 -16.34 2.73 19.73
C ALA A 56 -17.04 4.08 19.84
N ARG A 57 -17.34 4.72 18.70
CA ARG A 57 -18.00 6.03 18.68
C ARG A 57 -19.46 5.98 19.09
N THR A 58 -20.16 4.90 18.74
CA THR A 58 -21.58 4.70 19.10
C THR A 58 -21.77 4.08 20.49
N GLY A 59 -20.70 3.82 21.24
CA GLY A 59 -20.77 3.29 22.60
C GLY A 59 -21.08 1.79 22.69
N GLN A 60 -20.96 1.05 21.58
CA GLN A 60 -21.22 -0.39 21.50
C GLN A 60 -20.02 -1.22 21.98
N TRP A 61 -19.58 -0.97 23.23
CA TRP A 61 -18.33 -1.50 23.78
C TRP A 61 -18.30 -3.04 23.89
N LEU A 62 -19.45 -3.68 24.15
CA LEU A 62 -19.53 -5.14 24.22
C LEU A 62 -19.29 -5.79 22.84
N THR A 63 -19.94 -5.25 21.81
CA THR A 63 -19.75 -5.70 20.42
C THR A 63 -18.31 -5.45 19.97
N LEU A 64 -17.76 -4.27 20.28
CA LEU A 64 -16.37 -3.92 19.99
C LEU A 64 -15.39 -4.92 20.63
N ALA A 65 -15.54 -5.18 21.93
CA ALA A 65 -14.67 -6.12 22.63
C ALA A 65 -14.78 -7.54 22.05
N THR A 66 -15.99 -7.95 21.65
CA THR A 66 -16.23 -9.25 21.01
C THR A 66 -15.53 -9.34 19.65
N GLU A 67 -15.66 -8.31 18.80
CA GLU A 67 -15.01 -8.27 17.49
C GLU A 67 -13.48 -8.22 17.60
N ILE A 68 -12.92 -7.41 18.52
CA ILE A 68 -11.47 -7.35 18.69
C ILE A 68 -10.91 -8.69 19.21
N ARG A 69 -11.59 -9.34 20.17
CA ARG A 69 -11.19 -10.67 20.64
C ARG A 69 -11.23 -11.70 19.51
N ALA A 70 -12.28 -11.66 18.69
CA ALA A 70 -12.40 -12.56 17.54
C ALA A 70 -11.29 -12.29 16.51
N LEU A 71 -11.00 -11.03 16.19
CA LEU A 71 -9.93 -10.63 15.27
C LEU A 71 -8.55 -11.09 15.76
N ALA A 72 -8.29 -10.95 17.06
CA ALA A 72 -7.05 -11.41 17.68
C ALA A 72 -6.89 -12.93 17.60
N LYS A 73 -7.98 -13.67 17.87
CA LYS A 73 -8.03 -15.12 17.72
C LYS A 73 -7.73 -15.55 16.28
N GLN A 74 -8.35 -14.92 15.28
CA GLN A 74 -8.12 -15.25 13.87
C GLN A 74 -6.70 -14.91 13.38
N ARG A 75 -6.01 -13.99 14.04
CA ARG A 75 -4.64 -13.59 13.68
C ARG A 75 -3.55 -14.30 14.48
N ASN A 76 -3.90 -15.24 15.38
CA ASN A 76 -2.98 -15.86 16.33
C ASN A 76 -2.13 -14.81 17.08
N ARG A 77 -2.74 -13.67 17.43
CA ARG A 77 -2.08 -12.59 18.18
C ARG A 77 -2.77 -12.38 19.52
N SER A 78 -2.00 -11.95 20.52
CA SER A 78 -2.56 -11.51 21.79
C SER A 78 -3.55 -10.36 21.55
N PRO A 79 -4.78 -10.42 22.08
CA PRO A 79 -5.77 -9.36 21.92
C PRO A 79 -5.34 -8.06 22.60
N TRP A 80 -4.47 -8.14 23.61
CA TRP A 80 -4.10 -7.01 24.44
C TRP A 80 -3.32 -5.91 23.70
N ALA A 81 -2.44 -6.27 22.77
CA ALA A 81 -1.68 -5.29 21.97
C ALA A 81 -2.56 -4.45 21.02
N PRO A 82 -3.42 -5.04 20.16
CA PRO A 82 -4.33 -4.27 19.31
C PRO A 82 -5.42 -3.56 20.12
N ILE A 83 -5.95 -4.15 21.21
CA ILE A 83 -6.89 -3.47 22.10
C ILE A 83 -6.26 -2.21 22.70
N ARG A 84 -5.05 -2.31 23.25
CA ARG A 84 -4.36 -1.16 23.86
C ARG A 84 -4.05 -0.08 22.83
N ARG A 85 -3.61 -0.46 21.63
CA ARG A 85 -3.35 0.50 20.54
C ARG A 85 -4.63 1.19 20.08
N PHE A 86 -5.71 0.44 19.90
CA PHE A 86 -7.01 0.95 19.48
C PHE A 86 -7.62 1.88 20.55
N ILE A 87 -7.66 1.46 21.82
CA ILE A 87 -8.14 2.28 22.94
C ILE A 87 -7.31 3.57 23.05
N TRP A 88 -5.98 3.49 22.91
CA TRP A 88 -5.09 4.64 23.13
C TRP A 88 -5.01 5.62 21.95
N ASN A 89 -5.15 5.15 20.71
CA ASN A 89 -4.97 5.98 19.52
C ASN A 89 -6.26 6.33 18.78
N ASP A 90 -7.23 5.42 18.69
CA ASP A 90 -8.33 5.55 17.72
C ASP A 90 -9.73 5.56 18.38
N GLY A 91 -9.93 4.84 19.48
CA GLY A 91 -11.22 4.72 20.17
C GLY A 91 -11.51 5.82 21.20
N VAL A 92 -10.56 6.14 22.09
CA VAL A 92 -10.77 7.17 23.13
C VAL A 92 -10.53 8.58 22.58
N LYS A 93 -9.51 8.78 21.74
CA LYS A 93 -9.17 10.10 21.17
C LYS A 93 -10.21 10.65 20.19
N SER A 94 -10.99 9.77 19.57
CA SER A 94 -12.02 10.10 18.55
C SER A 94 -13.36 10.51 19.18
N ASN A 95 -13.58 10.15 20.46
CA ASN A 95 -14.79 10.45 21.23
C ASN A 95 -14.66 11.66 22.17
N ILE A 96 -13.45 12.19 22.35
CA ILE A 96 -13.24 13.39 23.14
C ILE A 96 -13.46 14.60 22.20
N PRO A 97 -14.40 15.52 22.52
CA PRO A 97 -14.59 16.74 21.75
C PRO A 97 -13.26 17.47 21.52
N PRO A 98 -13.00 18.06 20.34
CA PRO A 98 -11.72 18.70 20.02
C PRO A 98 -11.21 19.66 21.11
N ALA A 99 -12.12 20.41 21.73
CA ALA A 99 -11.84 21.33 22.84
C ALA A 99 -11.34 20.62 24.12
N LEU A 100 -11.98 19.52 24.52
CA LEU A 100 -11.57 18.71 25.69
C LEU A 100 -10.26 17.97 25.39
N ARG A 101 -10.05 17.54 24.14
CA ARG A 101 -8.81 16.91 23.69
C ARG A 101 -7.65 17.90 23.76
N GLN A 102 -7.83 19.14 23.31
CA GLN A 102 -6.83 20.20 23.37
C GLN A 102 -6.48 20.58 24.82
N ARG A 103 -7.48 20.63 25.71
CA ARG A 103 -7.26 20.95 27.13
C ARG A 103 -6.58 19.80 27.90
N TRP A 104 -6.97 18.55 27.65
CA TRP A 104 -6.33 17.36 28.21
C TRP A 104 -4.88 17.21 27.71
N ARG A 105 -4.60 17.60 26.46
CA ARG A 105 -3.25 17.67 25.87
C ARG A 105 -2.35 18.68 26.59
N GLN A 106 -2.84 19.89 26.81
CA GLN A 106 -2.11 20.94 27.51
C GLN A 106 -1.78 20.53 28.95
N LEU A 107 -2.72 19.90 29.66
CA LEU A 107 -2.54 19.47 31.05
C LEU A 107 -1.58 18.29 31.21
N ARG A 108 -1.45 17.40 30.22
CA ARG A 108 -0.56 16.22 30.28
C ARG A 108 0.82 16.42 29.65
N GLY A 109 1.13 17.62 29.15
CA GLY A 109 2.36 17.85 28.39
C GLY A 109 2.50 16.92 27.18
N TYR A 110 1.38 16.41 26.65
CA TYR A 110 1.38 15.40 25.61
C TYR A 110 1.75 16.05 24.27
N GLN A 111 3.01 15.91 23.87
CA GLN A 111 3.41 16.17 22.49
C GLN A 111 2.77 15.08 21.62
N GLU A 112 2.09 15.49 20.54
CA GLU A 112 1.59 14.53 19.56
C GLU A 112 2.74 13.59 19.13
N PRO A 113 2.46 12.30 18.86
CA PRO A 113 3.40 11.49 18.11
C PRO A 113 3.61 12.22 16.79
N VAL A 114 4.71 12.98 16.71
CA VAL A 114 5.10 13.72 15.52
C VAL A 114 5.17 12.67 14.43
N TRP A 115 4.34 12.80 13.40
CA TRP A 115 4.55 12.03 12.19
C TRP A 115 6.00 12.27 11.78
N LYS A 116 6.80 11.21 11.79
CA LYS A 116 8.21 11.27 11.39
C LYS A 116 8.28 10.70 9.99
N PRO A 117 8.90 11.42 9.03
CA PRO A 117 9.17 10.84 7.73
C PRO A 117 10.02 9.58 7.91
N ASP A 118 9.90 8.67 6.94
CA ASP A 118 10.78 7.52 6.86
C ASP A 118 12.24 8.01 6.90
N PRO A 119 13.10 7.49 7.80
CA PRO A 119 14.49 7.93 7.89
C PRO A 119 15.29 7.70 6.60
N LEU A 120 14.78 6.88 5.68
CA LEU A 120 15.38 6.68 4.36
C LEU A 120 15.21 7.91 3.45
N LEU A 121 14.20 8.75 3.65
CA LEU A 121 14.01 9.96 2.84
C LEU A 121 15.00 11.04 3.25
N ASN A 122 15.56 11.76 2.26
CA ASN A 122 16.43 12.90 2.52
C ASN A 122 15.66 13.97 3.32
N PRO A 123 16.12 14.38 4.51
CA PRO A 123 15.42 15.36 5.33
C PRO A 123 15.18 16.71 4.64
N GLU A 124 16.11 17.17 3.80
CA GLU A 124 15.94 18.42 3.04
C GLU A 124 14.81 18.29 2.02
N PHE A 125 14.77 17.17 1.27
CA PHE A 125 13.67 16.89 0.35
C PHE A 125 12.32 16.85 1.07
N THR A 126 12.24 16.18 2.23
CA THR A 126 10.97 16.12 2.99
C THR A 126 10.48 17.50 3.44
N ARG A 127 11.39 18.42 3.75
CA ARG A 127 11.06 19.83 4.07
C ARG A 127 10.64 20.60 2.83
N GLN A 128 11.40 20.48 1.75
CA GLN A 128 11.16 21.17 0.49
C GLN A 128 9.77 20.88 -0.07
N VAL A 129 9.33 19.63 -0.01
CA VAL A 129 8.01 19.22 -0.54
C VAL A 129 6.87 19.40 0.47
N GLY A 130 7.15 19.86 1.70
CA GLY A 130 6.15 19.94 2.76
C GLY A 130 5.50 18.59 3.05
N LEU A 131 6.30 17.51 3.11
CA LEU A 131 5.78 16.14 3.17
C LEU A 131 4.89 15.92 4.41
N LYS A 132 5.26 16.54 5.53
CA LYS A 132 4.49 16.45 6.77
C LYS A 132 3.09 17.05 6.59
N GLU A 133 3.02 18.24 6.01
CA GLU A 133 1.77 18.96 5.78
C GLU A 133 0.89 18.17 4.82
N ARG A 134 1.45 17.66 3.71
CA ARG A 134 0.71 16.81 2.75
C ARG A 134 0.16 15.54 3.37
N VAL A 135 0.95 14.85 4.19
CA VAL A 135 0.49 13.63 4.89
C VAL A 135 -0.59 13.97 5.91
N GLN A 136 -0.46 15.10 6.61
CA GLN A 136 -1.47 15.56 7.55
C GLN A 136 -2.78 15.91 6.84
N GLU A 137 -2.73 16.63 5.71
CA GLU A 137 -3.89 16.93 4.87
C GLU A 137 -4.56 15.66 4.35
N PHE A 138 -3.77 14.68 3.86
CA PHE A 138 -4.31 13.40 3.40
C PHE A 138 -4.96 12.59 4.54
N ALA A 139 -4.40 12.67 5.75
CA ALA A 139 -4.93 12.02 6.94
C ALA A 139 -6.06 12.81 7.63
N ALA A 140 -6.36 14.04 7.20
CA ALA A 140 -7.15 15.01 7.97
C ALA A 140 -8.66 14.73 8.03
N GLY A 141 -9.18 13.66 7.45
CA GLY A 141 -10.62 13.45 7.49
C GLY A 141 -11.11 12.64 8.69
N GLU A 142 -12.25 13.08 9.21
CA GLU A 142 -12.91 12.51 10.37
C GLU A 142 -14.13 11.69 9.91
N TRP A 143 -13.93 10.42 9.60
CA TRP A 143 -15.05 9.50 9.29
C TRP A 143 -15.67 8.98 10.58
N ARG A 144 -17.00 8.98 10.65
CA ARG A 144 -17.76 8.50 11.81
C ARG A 144 -18.20 7.05 11.63
N THR A 145 -18.45 6.65 10.38
CA THR A 145 -18.93 5.30 10.02
C THR A 145 -17.96 4.59 9.07
N GLU A 146 -18.05 3.26 9.03
CA GLU A 146 -17.36 2.43 8.04
C GLU A 146 -17.75 2.83 6.60
N ARG A 147 -19.01 3.22 6.38
CA ARG A 147 -19.48 3.64 5.06
C ARG A 147 -18.82 4.93 4.59
N GLU A 148 -18.69 5.92 5.46
CA GLU A 148 -18.00 7.18 5.15
C GLU A 148 -16.51 6.95 4.88
N ASN A 149 -15.85 6.15 5.71
CA ASN A 149 -14.45 5.77 5.49
C ASN A 149 -14.27 5.07 4.13
N HIS A 150 -15.12 4.09 3.83
CA HIS A 150 -15.07 3.35 2.57
C HIS A 150 -15.35 4.26 1.36
N HIS A 151 -16.34 5.16 1.45
CA HIS A 151 -16.61 6.14 0.40
C HIS A 151 -15.41 7.05 0.15
N GLN A 152 -14.74 7.50 1.21
CA GLN A 152 -13.63 8.42 1.07
C GLN A 152 -12.34 7.72 0.61
N GLU A 153 -12.14 6.44 0.95
CA GLU A 153 -11.10 5.60 0.34
C GLU A 153 -11.30 5.47 -1.18
N LEU A 154 -12.53 5.21 -1.63
CA LEU A 154 -12.87 5.09 -3.05
C LEU A 154 -12.75 6.43 -3.81
N ASN A 155 -12.88 7.56 -3.14
CA ASN A 155 -12.69 8.90 -3.71
C ASN A 155 -11.28 9.46 -3.48
N SER A 156 -10.37 8.67 -2.90
CA SER A 156 -9.00 9.11 -2.70
C SER A 156 -8.22 9.13 -4.02
N GLY A 157 -7.18 9.96 -4.10
CA GLY A 157 -6.28 10.01 -5.26
C GLY A 157 -5.54 8.69 -5.54
N PHE A 158 -5.57 7.73 -4.61
CA PHE A 158 -4.97 6.41 -4.80
C PHE A 158 -5.69 5.58 -5.89
N VAL A 159 -7.02 5.71 -6.00
CA VAL A 159 -7.81 4.96 -6.98
C VAL A 159 -7.45 5.34 -8.43
N PRO A 160 -7.52 6.61 -8.85
CA PRO A 160 -7.13 6.98 -10.21
C PRO A 160 -5.66 6.66 -10.49
N LEU A 161 -4.74 6.94 -9.55
CA LEU A 161 -3.32 6.59 -9.69
C LEU A 161 -3.12 5.09 -9.97
N SER A 162 -3.73 4.23 -9.16
CA SER A 162 -3.61 2.77 -9.30
C SER A 162 -4.19 2.27 -10.64
N MET A 163 -5.32 2.83 -11.06
CA MET A 163 -5.97 2.48 -12.32
C MET A 163 -5.16 2.95 -13.52
N GLU A 164 -4.61 4.16 -13.48
CA GLU A 164 -3.77 4.72 -14.54
C GLU A 164 -2.48 3.89 -14.71
N MET A 165 -1.76 3.63 -13.62
CA MET A 165 -0.55 2.81 -13.65
C MET A 165 -0.82 1.41 -14.22
N PHE A 166 -1.93 0.78 -13.81
CA PHE A 166 -2.31 -0.54 -14.33
C PHE A 166 -2.68 -0.48 -15.81
N ASN A 167 -3.50 0.51 -16.21
CA ASN A 167 -3.95 0.67 -17.59
C ASN A 167 -2.80 0.97 -18.56
N LYS A 168 -1.86 1.83 -18.18
CA LYS A 168 -0.62 2.08 -18.95
C LYS A 168 0.15 0.77 -19.16
N GLY A 169 0.29 -0.01 -18.09
CA GLY A 169 1.01 -1.28 -18.11
C GLY A 169 0.40 -2.32 -19.04
N VAL A 170 -0.89 -2.60 -18.92
CA VAL A 170 -1.57 -3.61 -19.74
C VAL A 170 -1.69 -3.18 -21.21
N SER A 171 -1.90 -1.87 -21.45
CA SER A 171 -2.02 -1.29 -22.80
C SER A 171 -0.71 -1.37 -23.59
N ALA A 172 0.45 -1.31 -22.91
CA ALA A 172 1.76 -1.50 -23.54
C ALA A 172 1.90 -2.87 -24.25
N TYR A 173 1.06 -3.85 -23.87
CA TYR A 173 1.00 -5.17 -24.48
C TYR A 173 -0.19 -5.36 -25.44
N ALA A 174 -0.88 -4.27 -25.81
CA ALA A 174 -2.08 -4.27 -26.66
C ALA A 174 -3.25 -5.12 -26.10
N ILE A 175 -3.35 -5.19 -24.77
CA ILE A 175 -4.40 -5.89 -24.03
C ILE A 175 -5.34 -4.86 -23.39
N GLU A 176 -6.64 -5.09 -23.52
CA GLU A 176 -7.67 -4.38 -22.77
C GLU A 176 -7.91 -5.09 -21.43
N ALA A 177 -7.69 -4.40 -20.33
CA ALA A 177 -8.10 -4.91 -19.03
C ALA A 177 -9.57 -4.60 -18.75
N ARG A 178 -10.28 -5.59 -18.20
CA ARG A 178 -11.59 -5.38 -17.59
C ARG A 178 -11.51 -5.71 -16.13
N LEU A 179 -12.02 -4.79 -15.31
CA LEU A 179 -11.96 -4.85 -13.85
C LEU A 179 -13.37 -5.06 -13.31
N PRO A 180 -13.84 -6.31 -13.10
CA PRO A 180 -15.22 -6.55 -12.67
C PRO A 180 -15.57 -5.85 -11.35
N PHE A 181 -14.58 -5.61 -10.50
CA PHE A 181 -14.77 -4.90 -9.23
C PHE A 181 -15.12 -3.42 -9.41
N THR A 182 -14.81 -2.80 -10.55
CA THR A 182 -15.17 -1.40 -10.82
C THR A 182 -16.54 -1.26 -11.48
N ASP A 183 -17.34 -2.34 -11.60
CA ASP A 183 -18.73 -2.22 -12.02
C ASP A 183 -19.49 -1.36 -11.01
N ARG A 184 -20.11 -0.29 -11.51
CA ARG A 184 -20.83 0.70 -10.69
C ARG A 184 -21.84 0.05 -9.75
N ARG A 185 -22.56 -0.97 -10.19
CA ARG A 185 -23.59 -1.64 -9.37
C ARG A 185 -22.95 -2.38 -8.20
N LEU A 186 -21.80 -3.00 -8.41
CA LEU A 186 -21.06 -3.67 -7.37
C LEU A 186 -20.48 -2.67 -6.36
N VAL A 187 -19.94 -1.55 -6.85
CA VAL A 187 -19.44 -0.46 -6.00
C VAL A 187 -20.54 0.11 -5.12
N GLU A 188 -21.69 0.46 -5.71
CA GLU A 188 -22.84 0.99 -4.98
C GLU A 188 -23.38 -0.03 -3.98
N PHE A 189 -23.46 -1.31 -4.35
CA PHE A 189 -23.83 -2.40 -3.46
C PHE A 189 -22.88 -2.50 -2.26
N CYS A 190 -21.56 -2.61 -2.48
CA CYS A 190 -20.58 -2.76 -1.41
C CYS A 190 -20.49 -1.50 -0.51
N LEU A 191 -20.79 -0.31 -1.04
CA LEU A 191 -20.95 0.90 -0.24
C LEU A 191 -22.19 0.84 0.66
N ALA A 192 -23.30 0.24 0.19
CA ALA A 192 -24.54 0.11 0.95
C ALA A 192 -24.52 -1.06 1.96
N VAL A 193 -23.63 -2.04 1.79
CA VAL A 193 -23.49 -3.19 2.70
C VAL A 193 -23.21 -2.70 4.15
N PRO A 194 -24.00 -3.15 5.15
CA PRO A 194 -23.76 -2.82 6.55
C PRO A 194 -22.35 -3.17 7.03
N ALA A 195 -21.79 -2.35 7.91
CA ALA A 195 -20.41 -2.50 8.40
C ALA A 195 -20.14 -3.89 9.01
N ASN A 196 -21.12 -4.43 9.74
CA ASN A 196 -21.06 -5.77 10.35
C ASN A 196 -21.13 -6.94 9.35
N GLN A 197 -21.38 -6.69 8.06
CA GLN A 197 -21.28 -7.68 6.98
C GLN A 197 -19.92 -7.59 6.26
N LYS A 198 -19.16 -6.50 6.47
CA LYS A 198 -17.78 -6.35 5.98
C LYS A 198 -16.80 -6.99 6.97
N LEU A 199 -16.95 -6.67 8.25
CA LEU A 199 -16.20 -7.25 9.36
C LEU A 199 -17.16 -7.95 10.32
N HIS A 200 -16.98 -9.26 10.53
CA HIS A 200 -17.80 -10.03 11.45
C HIS A 200 -17.02 -11.15 12.11
N ARG A 201 -17.11 -11.26 13.44
CA ARG A 201 -16.40 -12.27 14.25
C ARG A 201 -14.92 -12.35 13.87
N GLY A 202 -14.29 -11.20 13.69
CA GLY A 202 -12.85 -11.10 13.37
C GLY A 202 -12.47 -11.42 11.93
N TRP A 203 -13.43 -11.74 11.06
CA TRP A 203 -13.20 -11.95 9.64
C TRP A 203 -13.46 -10.67 8.85
N SER A 204 -12.50 -10.25 8.03
CA SER A 204 -12.70 -9.17 7.05
C SER A 204 -13.23 -9.71 5.72
N ARG A 205 -13.88 -8.82 4.95
CA ARG A 205 -14.51 -9.11 3.65
C ARG A 205 -15.52 -10.27 3.74
N VAL A 206 -16.25 -10.35 4.85
CA VAL A 206 -17.15 -11.49 5.13
C VAL A 206 -18.22 -11.66 4.07
N ILE A 207 -18.77 -10.55 3.55
CA ILE A 207 -19.73 -10.60 2.45
C ILE A 207 -19.17 -11.30 1.21
N ALA A 208 -17.93 -10.99 0.82
CA ALA A 208 -17.28 -11.64 -0.31
C ALA A 208 -16.98 -13.11 -0.03
N ARG A 209 -16.52 -13.44 1.19
CA ARG A 209 -16.30 -14.83 1.59
C ARG A 209 -17.59 -15.65 1.51
N ARG A 210 -18.71 -15.12 2.01
CA ARG A 210 -20.03 -15.76 1.93
C ARG A 210 -20.54 -15.87 0.49
N ALA A 211 -20.33 -14.85 -0.34
CA ALA A 211 -20.72 -14.89 -1.75
C ALA A 211 -19.97 -15.97 -2.54
N MET A 212 -18.76 -16.31 -2.14
CA MET A 212 -17.94 -17.37 -2.76
C MET A 212 -18.19 -18.78 -2.19
N GLU A 213 -19.20 -18.95 -1.34
CA GLU A 213 -19.63 -20.26 -0.85
C GLU A 213 -19.95 -21.17 -2.04
N ASN A 214 -19.40 -22.39 -2.04
CA ASN A 214 -19.50 -23.36 -3.14
C ASN A 214 -18.84 -22.95 -4.47
N CYS A 215 -18.25 -21.76 -4.56
CA CYS A 215 -17.45 -21.32 -5.72
C CYS A 215 -15.95 -21.57 -5.53
N LEU A 216 -15.46 -21.50 -4.28
CA LEU A 216 -14.05 -21.67 -3.94
C LEU A 216 -13.84 -22.79 -2.92
N PRO A 217 -12.70 -23.51 -2.97
CA PRO A 217 -12.31 -24.42 -1.90
C PRO A 217 -12.27 -23.70 -0.55
N LYS A 218 -12.74 -24.36 0.52
CA LYS A 218 -12.82 -23.77 1.87
C LYS A 218 -11.50 -23.18 2.35
N ALA A 219 -10.38 -23.84 2.02
CA ALA A 219 -9.03 -23.39 2.35
C ALA A 219 -8.67 -22.03 1.72
N ILE A 220 -9.23 -21.71 0.55
CA ILE A 220 -9.04 -20.41 -0.13
C ILE A 220 -10.07 -19.40 0.36
N GLN A 221 -11.35 -19.78 0.38
CA GLN A 221 -12.48 -18.94 0.81
C GLN A 221 -12.27 -18.37 2.21
N TRP A 222 -11.75 -19.17 3.14
CA TRP A 222 -11.54 -18.83 4.54
C TRP A 222 -10.06 -18.65 4.90
N ARG A 223 -9.20 -18.33 3.92
CA ARG A 223 -7.81 -18.01 4.22
C ARG A 223 -7.70 -16.71 5.03
N HIS A 224 -6.86 -16.73 6.06
CA HIS A 224 -6.65 -15.60 6.97
C HIS A 224 -5.55 -14.64 6.53
N ASP A 225 -4.52 -15.17 5.89
CA ASP A 225 -3.35 -14.43 5.48
C ASP A 225 -3.49 -13.89 4.05
N LYS A 226 -2.54 -13.05 3.67
CA LYS A 226 -2.29 -12.61 2.29
C LYS A 226 -0.87 -13.10 1.96
N GLY A 227 -0.63 -13.42 0.68
CA GLY A 227 0.73 -13.77 0.27
C GLY A 227 1.64 -12.56 0.44
N ASP A 228 2.86 -12.78 0.91
CA ASP A 228 3.87 -11.75 1.06
C ASP A 228 4.84 -11.79 -0.13
N LEU A 229 4.70 -10.83 -1.04
CA LEU A 229 5.54 -10.74 -2.23
C LEU A 229 6.98 -10.31 -1.91
N GLY A 230 7.23 -9.77 -0.70
CA GLY A 230 8.56 -9.37 -0.25
C GLY A 230 9.53 -10.55 -0.15
N VAL A 231 9.03 -11.77 0.11
CA VAL A 231 9.86 -12.99 0.17
C VAL A 231 10.54 -13.27 -1.18
N ASN A 232 9.79 -13.13 -2.28
CA ASN A 232 10.35 -13.32 -3.62
C ASN A 232 11.37 -12.23 -3.96
N LEU A 233 11.13 -11.00 -3.52
CA LEU A 233 12.08 -9.90 -3.71
C LEU A 233 13.38 -10.15 -2.93
N ILE A 234 13.30 -10.56 -1.66
CA ILE A 234 14.46 -10.94 -0.84
C ILE A 234 15.29 -12.00 -1.56
N ARG A 235 14.66 -13.12 -1.95
CA ARG A 235 15.33 -14.21 -2.65
C ARG A 235 15.96 -13.75 -3.96
N ARG A 236 15.26 -12.88 -4.70
CA ARG A 236 15.78 -12.39 -5.99
C ARG A 236 17.01 -11.51 -5.80
N ILE A 237 16.99 -10.58 -4.84
CA ILE A 237 18.14 -9.72 -4.56
C ILE A 237 19.33 -10.55 -4.06
N LEU A 238 19.11 -11.54 -3.19
CA LEU A 238 20.18 -12.43 -2.71
C LEU A 238 20.75 -13.33 -3.82
N THR A 239 19.89 -13.83 -4.72
CA THR A 239 20.35 -14.61 -5.88
C THR A 239 21.22 -13.77 -6.81
N GLU A 240 20.91 -12.48 -6.93
CA GLU A 240 21.60 -11.51 -7.78
C GLU A 240 22.49 -10.57 -6.95
N GLN A 241 23.05 -11.07 -5.83
CA GLN A 241 23.73 -10.24 -4.83
C GLN A 241 24.85 -9.39 -5.44
N SER A 242 25.63 -9.93 -6.38
CA SER A 242 26.69 -9.19 -7.07
C SER A 242 26.17 -7.93 -7.79
N LYS A 243 25.00 -8.03 -8.44
CA LYS A 243 24.35 -6.88 -9.10
C LYS A 243 23.81 -5.88 -8.08
N PHE A 244 23.33 -6.36 -6.93
CA PHE A 244 22.89 -5.47 -5.86
C PHE A 244 24.06 -4.73 -5.22
N GLU A 245 25.19 -5.40 -4.98
CA GLU A 245 26.41 -4.77 -4.48
C GLU A 245 26.99 -3.76 -5.48
N GLU A 246 27.00 -4.10 -6.78
CA GLU A 246 27.37 -3.18 -7.85
C GLU A 246 26.44 -1.95 -7.88
N PHE A 247 25.12 -2.14 -7.74
CA PHE A 247 24.17 -1.05 -7.61
C PHE A 247 24.49 -0.13 -6.41
N MET A 248 24.82 -0.72 -5.27
CA MET A 248 25.19 0.01 -4.05
C MET A 248 26.50 0.79 -4.19
N GLN A 249 27.37 0.41 -5.12
CA GLN A 249 28.61 1.12 -5.45
C GLN A 249 28.38 2.22 -6.51
N ASN A 250 27.44 2.01 -7.44
CA ASN A 250 27.32 2.79 -8.67
C ASN A 250 25.94 3.45 -8.88
N TYR A 251 25.18 3.77 -7.83
CA TYR A 251 23.88 4.47 -7.98
C TYR A 251 24.05 5.90 -8.56
N PRO A 252 23.04 6.46 -9.26
CA PRO A 252 23.11 7.82 -9.80
C PRO A 252 23.20 8.87 -8.68
N ALA A 253 24.05 9.89 -8.85
CA ALA A 253 24.26 10.95 -7.86
C ALA A 253 22.98 11.74 -7.55
N GLU A 254 22.07 11.83 -8.51
CA GLU A 254 20.76 12.46 -8.36
C GLU A 254 19.88 11.79 -7.29
N LEU A 255 20.16 10.52 -6.96
CA LEU A 255 19.44 9.78 -5.91
C LEU A 255 19.62 10.45 -4.53
N GLU A 256 20.76 11.09 -4.29
CA GLU A 256 21.07 11.75 -3.01
C GLU A 256 20.14 12.92 -2.72
N ALA A 257 19.51 13.50 -3.75
CA ALA A 257 18.51 14.55 -3.57
C ALA A 257 17.24 14.02 -2.89
N TYR A 258 16.92 12.72 -3.02
CA TYR A 258 15.67 12.13 -2.53
C TYR A 258 15.87 11.21 -1.32
N ILE A 259 17.02 10.56 -1.23
CA ILE A 259 17.30 9.46 -0.29
C ILE A 259 18.48 9.79 0.62
N ASP A 260 18.36 9.48 1.91
CA ASP A 260 19.47 9.53 2.85
C ASP A 260 20.40 8.32 2.63
N ILE A 261 21.54 8.57 1.98
CA ILE A 261 22.52 7.54 1.61
C ILE A 261 23.09 6.81 2.82
N SER A 262 23.28 7.50 3.95
CA SER A 262 23.80 6.89 5.17
C SER A 262 22.86 5.81 5.71
N THR A 263 21.56 6.07 5.63
CA THR A 263 20.49 5.17 6.04
C THR A 263 20.31 4.05 5.03
N LEU A 264 20.36 4.35 3.72
CA LEU A 264 20.34 3.34 2.67
C LEU A 264 21.47 2.31 2.85
N ARG A 265 22.70 2.75 3.15
CA ARG A 265 23.84 1.85 3.41
C ARG A 265 23.60 0.97 4.64
N LYS A 266 23.08 1.53 5.74
CA LYS A 266 22.73 0.76 6.95
C LYS A 266 21.66 -0.29 6.67
N ILE A 267 20.59 0.07 5.95
CA ILE A 267 19.52 -0.85 5.58
C ILE A 267 20.07 -1.98 4.70
N SER A 268 20.92 -1.65 3.74
CA SER A 268 21.52 -2.62 2.82
C SER A 268 22.46 -3.59 3.54
N GLN A 269 23.28 -3.10 4.48
CA GLN A 269 24.14 -3.94 5.32
C GLN A 269 23.32 -4.87 6.23
N GLN A 270 22.25 -4.34 6.85
CA GLN A 270 21.34 -5.16 7.66
C GLN A 270 20.63 -6.23 6.84
N PHE A 271 20.24 -5.91 5.61
CA PHE A 271 19.64 -6.85 4.67
C PHE A 271 20.60 -7.99 4.33
N LEU A 272 21.82 -7.68 3.89
CA LEU A 272 22.82 -8.70 3.55
C LEU A 272 23.20 -9.56 4.76
N ALA A 273 23.29 -8.97 5.96
CA ALA A 273 23.60 -9.70 7.18
C ALA A 273 22.49 -10.67 7.63
N GLN A 274 21.21 -10.32 7.39
CA GLN A 274 20.06 -11.15 7.77
C GLN A 274 19.68 -12.17 6.69
N GLY A 275 20.05 -11.92 5.43
CA GLY A 275 19.77 -12.81 4.29
C GLY A 275 18.27 -13.11 4.15
N GLU A 276 17.92 -14.39 4.02
CA GLU A 276 16.53 -14.83 3.85
C GLU A 276 15.62 -14.52 5.05
N HIS A 277 16.20 -14.26 6.23
CA HIS A 277 15.45 -13.92 7.44
C HIS A 277 15.12 -12.43 7.55
N TYR A 278 15.49 -11.61 6.55
CA TYR A 278 15.14 -10.20 6.53
C TYR A 278 13.62 -10.01 6.49
N GLN A 279 13.13 -8.96 7.15
CA GLN A 279 11.69 -8.70 7.25
C GLN A 279 11.11 -8.32 5.88
N PRO A 280 10.17 -9.10 5.31
CA PRO A 280 9.63 -8.83 3.98
C PRO A 280 8.97 -7.44 3.86
N GLY A 281 8.29 -6.98 4.91
CA GLY A 281 7.68 -5.64 4.93
C GLY A 281 8.68 -4.48 4.81
N LYS A 282 9.97 -4.71 5.10
CA LYS A 282 11.03 -3.69 4.97
C LYS A 282 11.74 -3.74 3.63
N ILE A 283 11.73 -4.88 2.93
CA ILE A 283 12.43 -5.02 1.65
C ILE A 283 11.87 -4.10 0.56
N HIS A 284 10.60 -3.69 0.72
CA HIS A 284 9.93 -2.79 -0.20
C HIS A 284 10.63 -1.42 -0.31
N GLN A 285 11.24 -0.93 0.77
CA GLN A 285 12.03 0.31 0.75
C GLN A 285 13.21 0.21 -0.23
N LEU A 286 13.91 -0.93 -0.26
CA LEU A 286 15.00 -1.14 -1.21
C LEU A 286 14.49 -1.21 -2.65
N LEU A 287 13.31 -1.81 -2.89
CA LEU A 287 12.70 -1.81 -4.22
C LEU A 287 12.41 -0.39 -4.72
N LEU A 288 11.85 0.47 -3.87
CA LEU A 288 11.55 1.86 -4.24
C LEU A 288 12.83 2.61 -4.63
N VAL A 289 13.90 2.45 -3.85
CA VAL A 289 15.19 3.09 -4.12
C VAL A 289 15.79 2.57 -5.43
N ILE A 290 15.79 1.24 -5.64
CA ILE A 290 16.30 0.62 -6.87
C ILE A 290 15.50 1.13 -8.08
N THR A 291 14.17 1.17 -7.98
CA THR A 291 13.29 1.59 -9.09
C THR A 291 13.47 3.07 -9.40
N LEU A 292 13.54 3.93 -8.38
CA LEU A 292 13.83 5.36 -8.54
C LEU A 292 15.18 5.59 -9.21
N ALA A 293 16.22 4.90 -8.75
CA ALA A 293 17.57 5.02 -9.32
C ALA A 293 17.62 4.59 -10.79
N HIS A 294 16.93 3.50 -11.15
CA HIS A 294 16.80 3.07 -12.54
C HIS A 294 16.05 4.10 -13.40
N TRP A 295 14.97 4.67 -12.88
CA TRP A 295 14.23 5.72 -13.57
C TRP A 295 15.07 7.00 -13.76
N LEU A 296 15.81 7.45 -12.73
CA LEU A 296 16.71 8.61 -12.85
C LEU A 296 17.78 8.42 -13.93
N ARG A 297 18.36 7.20 -14.03
CA ARG A 297 19.30 6.87 -15.12
C ARG A 297 18.62 6.96 -16.49
N TYR A 298 17.40 6.44 -16.61
CA TYR A 298 16.63 6.45 -17.85
C TYR A 298 16.27 7.87 -18.31
N VAL A 299 15.82 8.72 -17.39
CA VAL A 299 15.49 10.12 -17.69
C VAL A 299 16.74 10.85 -18.17
N LYS A 300 17.89 10.63 -17.51
CA LYS A 300 19.16 11.26 -17.90
C LYS A 300 19.66 10.80 -19.27
N SER A 301 19.58 9.50 -19.58
CA SER A 301 19.96 8.98 -20.90
C SER A 301 19.01 9.46 -22.00
N SER A 302 17.71 9.51 -21.70
CA SER A 302 16.69 9.92 -22.68
C SER A 302 16.73 11.43 -22.94
N ALA A 303 17.02 12.25 -21.93
CA ALA A 303 17.24 13.69 -22.10
C ALA A 303 18.41 14.00 -23.06
N GLY A 304 19.47 13.19 -23.05
CA GLY A 304 20.55 13.27 -24.04
C GLY A 304 20.07 12.98 -25.47
N LEU A 305 19.22 11.97 -25.65
CA LEU A 305 18.64 11.61 -26.95
C LEU A 305 17.63 12.65 -27.47
N VAL A 306 16.85 13.28 -26.60
CA VAL A 306 15.93 14.37 -27.00
C VAL A 306 16.71 15.62 -27.43
N HIS A 307 17.82 15.93 -26.77
CA HIS A 307 18.68 17.03 -27.21
C HIS A 307 19.36 16.76 -28.56
N GLU A 308 19.74 15.52 -28.88
CA GLU A 308 20.24 15.13 -30.20
C GLU A 308 19.14 15.15 -31.27
N ALA A 309 17.91 14.73 -30.94
CA ALA A 309 16.78 14.75 -31.87
C ALA A 309 16.32 16.18 -32.22
N VAL A 310 16.37 17.12 -31.26
CA VAL A 310 16.11 18.55 -31.51
C VAL A 310 17.22 19.22 -32.32
N PHE A 311 18.44 18.66 -32.30
CA PHE A 311 19.55 19.14 -33.15
C PHE A 311 19.47 18.61 -34.60
N LEU A 312 18.65 17.59 -34.84
CA LEU A 312 18.44 16.95 -36.14
C LEU A 312 17.10 17.32 -36.80
N SER A 313 16.30 18.19 -36.17
CA SER A 313 15.06 18.79 -36.71
C SER A 313 15.27 20.25 -37.08
#